data_AF-A0A7V8RXQ5-F1
#
_entry.id   AF-A0A7V8RXQ5-F1
#
_cell.length_a   1.000
_cell.length_b   1.000
_cell.length_c   1.000
_cell.angle_alpha   90.00
_cell.angle_beta   90.00
_cell.angle_gamma   90.00
#
_symmetry.space_group_name_H-M   'P 1'
#
loop_
_entity.id
_entity.type
_entity.pdbx_description
1 polymer ?
#
loop_
_entity_poly.entity_id
_entity_poly.type
_entity_poly.pdbx_seq_one_letter_code
_entity_poly.pdbx_strand_id
1 'polypeptide(L)'
;MWTGYPADVAHAVEDIWYFQPINYRAAMFPMGRSVDEGVNEGVRIVNEEIPVGTPTAVCGYSQGGMLVSRLLDEYRSGRLKHRQSELVAGLTFGNPDRELDAGGGRGISNSRIKNTPSWWIDLFDRMDIYANVPNSDVGEDMTAIFRFVQLRDIDDLIGEDSIGEQVIELITSFATGGGLFGSGLALLEQLLGTPGFLPKIGVTGPLSGFPAAVMAIIKGITFFGAKPATAPHIEYHIREIAPGVTYLDRGVAHLRDAGLRARARMNAA
;
A
#
# COMPACT_ATOMS: atom_id res chain seq x y z
N MET A 1 -0.74 -22.78 -4.28
CA MET A 1 0.54 -22.10 -4.53
C MET A 1 0.30 -20.61 -4.40
N TRP A 2 1.14 -19.89 -3.66
CA TRP A 2 1.00 -18.43 -3.52
C TRP A 2 1.50 -17.75 -4.80
N THR A 3 0.91 -16.61 -5.18
CA THR A 3 1.24 -15.91 -6.42
C THR A 3 1.22 -14.39 -6.22
N GLY A 4 1.86 -13.66 -7.14
CA GLY A 4 1.93 -12.20 -7.14
C GLY A 4 3.30 -11.72 -6.65
N TYR A 5 3.62 -10.44 -6.89
CA TYR A 5 5.01 -9.94 -6.77
C TYR A 5 5.78 -10.39 -5.51
N PRO A 6 5.24 -10.34 -4.28
CA PRO A 6 5.97 -10.81 -3.11
C PRO A 6 6.27 -12.31 -3.15
N ALA A 7 5.32 -13.13 -3.59
CA ALA A 7 5.51 -14.57 -3.73
C ALA A 7 6.45 -14.91 -4.88
N ASP A 8 6.33 -14.21 -6.01
CA ASP A 8 7.20 -14.40 -7.18
C ASP A 8 8.66 -14.07 -6.84
N VAL A 9 8.88 -12.97 -6.10
CA VAL A 9 10.21 -12.64 -5.56
C VAL A 9 10.68 -13.72 -4.59
N ALA A 10 9.84 -14.15 -3.64
CA ALA A 10 10.20 -15.15 -2.65
C ALA A 10 10.65 -16.46 -3.31
N HIS A 11 9.86 -16.98 -4.26
CA HIS A 11 10.19 -18.17 -5.05
C HIS A 11 11.51 -18.04 -5.81
N ALA A 12 11.86 -16.84 -6.30
CA ALA A 12 13.12 -16.59 -6.99
C ALA A 12 14.36 -16.54 -6.08
N VAL A 13 14.19 -16.55 -4.75
CA VAL A 13 15.27 -16.48 -3.76
C VAL A 13 15.18 -17.55 -2.66
N GLU A 14 14.41 -18.62 -2.87
CA GLU A 14 14.24 -19.73 -1.92
C GLU A 14 15.54 -20.51 -1.64
N ASP A 15 16.55 -20.38 -2.51
CA ASP A 15 17.89 -20.92 -2.26
C ASP A 15 18.65 -20.19 -1.12
N ILE A 16 18.13 -19.05 -0.67
CA ILE A 16 18.73 -18.22 0.39
C ILE A 16 17.75 -17.95 1.53
N TRP A 17 16.48 -17.73 1.22
CA TRP A 17 15.44 -17.39 2.18
C TRP A 17 14.42 -18.51 2.35
N TYR A 18 13.96 -18.72 3.57
CA TYR A 18 12.74 -19.49 3.80
C TYR A 18 11.52 -18.61 3.51
N PHE A 19 10.59 -19.09 2.70
CA PHE A 19 9.38 -18.35 2.34
C PHE A 19 8.24 -18.63 3.33
N GLN A 20 7.86 -17.62 4.12
CA GLN A 20 6.69 -17.64 5.00
C GLN A 20 5.66 -16.58 4.54
N PRO A 21 4.55 -17.00 3.90
CA PRO A 21 3.46 -16.11 3.53
C PRO A 21 2.73 -15.53 4.76
N ILE A 22 2.33 -14.27 4.70
CA ILE A 22 1.39 -13.67 5.66
C ILE A 22 -0.01 -13.85 5.09
N ASN A 23 -0.80 -14.75 5.69
CA ASN A 23 -2.15 -15.04 5.24
C ASN A 23 -3.14 -14.04 5.85
N TYR A 24 -3.70 -13.16 5.03
CA TYR A 24 -4.70 -12.19 5.45
C TYR A 24 -5.73 -11.99 4.33
N ARG A 25 -6.85 -11.35 4.65
CA ARG A 25 -7.99 -11.26 3.72
C ARG A 25 -7.72 -10.53 2.41
N ALA A 26 -6.69 -9.69 2.35
CA ALA A 26 -6.36 -8.86 1.17
C ALA A 26 -7.57 -8.14 0.55
N ALA A 27 -8.53 -7.73 1.39
CA ALA A 27 -9.80 -7.19 0.93
C ALA A 27 -9.63 -5.75 0.45
N MET A 28 -10.18 -5.45 -0.73
CA MET A 28 -10.19 -4.09 -1.28
C MET A 28 -10.95 -3.11 -0.37
N PHE A 29 -11.96 -3.60 0.36
CA PHE A 29 -12.71 -2.84 1.36
C PHE A 29 -13.30 -3.77 2.45
N PRO A 30 -13.36 -3.34 3.73
CA PRO A 30 -12.64 -2.21 4.32
C PRO A 30 -11.13 -2.49 4.35
N MET A 31 -10.33 -1.68 3.64
CA MET A 31 -8.90 -1.95 3.46
C MET A 31 -8.12 -1.75 4.75
N GLY A 32 -8.50 -0.80 5.61
CA GLY A 32 -7.80 -0.55 6.86
C GLY A 32 -7.79 -1.76 7.77
N ARG A 33 -8.96 -2.39 7.93
CA ARG A 33 -9.13 -3.62 8.72
C ARG A 33 -8.37 -4.80 8.09
N SER A 34 -8.41 -4.93 6.76
CA SER A 34 -7.60 -5.94 6.04
C SER A 34 -6.12 -5.82 6.38
N VAL A 35 -5.58 -4.60 6.31
CA VAL A 35 -4.17 -4.35 6.62
C VAL A 35 -3.87 -4.64 8.09
N ASP A 36 -4.73 -4.24 9.03
CA ASP A 36 -4.53 -4.48 10.46
C ASP A 36 -4.53 -5.98 10.80
N GLU A 37 -5.42 -6.78 10.19
CA GLU A 37 -5.42 -8.23 10.30
C GLU A 37 -4.08 -8.82 9.81
N GLY A 38 -3.57 -8.35 8.67
CA GLY A 38 -2.28 -8.80 8.13
C GLY A 38 -1.08 -8.37 8.97
N VAL A 39 -1.10 -7.19 9.58
CA VAL A 39 -0.06 -6.76 10.52
C VAL A 39 -0.08 -7.65 11.77
N ASN A 40 -1.26 -7.96 12.30
CA ASN A 40 -1.38 -8.85 13.47
C ASN A 40 -0.84 -10.26 13.15
N GLU A 41 -1.14 -10.79 11.97
CA GLU A 41 -0.61 -12.08 11.54
C GLU A 41 0.91 -12.04 11.35
N GLY A 42 1.46 -10.98 10.73
CA GLY A 42 2.90 -10.81 10.60
C GLY A 42 3.61 -10.75 11.96
N VAL A 43 3.04 -10.02 12.93
CA VAL A 43 3.57 -9.98 14.31
C VAL A 43 3.51 -11.35 14.98
N ARG A 44 2.43 -12.10 14.80
CA ARG A 44 2.27 -13.46 15.32
C ARG A 44 3.34 -14.39 14.75
N ILE A 45 3.49 -14.43 13.42
CA ILE A 45 4.49 -15.25 12.71
C ILE A 45 5.90 -14.97 13.23
N VAL A 46 6.29 -13.69 13.32
CA VAL A 46 7.65 -13.33 13.78
C VAL A 46 7.89 -13.82 15.22
N ASN A 47 6.91 -13.68 16.10
CA ASN A 47 7.06 -14.07 17.51
C ASN A 47 6.96 -15.57 17.76
N GLU A 48 6.09 -16.28 17.02
CA GLU A 48 5.71 -17.66 17.32
C GLU A 48 6.36 -18.69 16.39
N GLU A 49 6.68 -18.30 15.15
CA GLU A 49 7.12 -19.25 14.11
C GLU A 49 8.57 -19.03 13.67
N ILE A 50 9.08 -17.79 13.73
CA ILE A 50 10.45 -17.47 13.32
C ILE A 50 11.39 -17.56 14.54
N PRO A 51 12.40 -18.46 14.54
CA PRO A 51 13.34 -18.57 15.64
C PRO A 51 14.07 -17.24 15.92
N VAL A 52 14.23 -16.90 17.20
CA VAL A 52 14.96 -15.69 17.62
C VAL A 52 16.38 -15.71 17.08
N GLY A 53 16.86 -14.55 16.62
CA GLY A 53 18.17 -14.39 15.98
C GLY A 53 18.19 -14.72 14.49
N THR A 54 17.07 -15.18 13.91
CA THR A 54 16.97 -15.43 12.46
C THR A 54 16.83 -14.11 11.71
N PRO A 55 17.72 -13.77 10.76
CA PRO A 55 17.51 -12.61 9.89
C PRO A 55 16.20 -12.76 9.10
N THR A 56 15.46 -11.66 8.99
CA THR A 56 14.16 -11.58 8.32
C THR A 56 14.16 -10.49 7.26
N ALA A 57 13.41 -10.73 6.19
CA ALA A 57 13.10 -9.74 5.17
C ALA A 57 11.58 -9.70 4.99
N VAL A 58 11.03 -8.51 4.74
CA VAL A 58 9.61 -8.34 4.44
C VAL A 58 9.42 -7.88 2.99
N CYS A 59 8.39 -8.41 2.32
CA CYS A 59 8.04 -8.01 0.97
C CYS A 59 6.53 -7.77 0.84
N GLY A 60 6.12 -6.66 0.23
CA GLY A 60 4.71 -6.29 0.07
C GLY A 60 4.39 -5.64 -1.28
N TYR A 61 3.17 -5.84 -1.76
CA TYR A 61 2.68 -5.21 -2.98
C TYR A 61 1.35 -4.49 -2.72
N SER A 62 1.22 -3.24 -3.17
CA SER A 62 -0.01 -2.44 -3.03
C SER A 62 -0.47 -2.40 -1.57
N GLN A 63 -1.64 -2.95 -1.24
CA GLN A 63 -2.12 -3.12 0.14
C GLN A 63 -1.12 -3.89 1.04
N GLY A 64 -0.45 -4.91 0.50
CA GLY A 64 0.62 -5.62 1.21
C GLY A 64 1.85 -4.73 1.47
N GLY A 65 2.09 -3.71 0.64
CA GLY A 65 3.08 -2.67 0.89
C GLY A 65 2.78 -1.90 2.18
N MET A 66 1.51 -1.48 2.36
CA MET A 66 1.06 -0.84 3.61
C MET A 66 1.25 -1.76 4.83
N LEU A 67 0.91 -3.05 4.68
CA LEU A 67 1.08 -4.04 5.73
C LEU A 67 2.54 -4.11 6.18
N VAL A 68 3.48 -4.32 5.26
CA VAL A 68 4.90 -4.44 5.62
C VAL A 68 5.49 -3.11 6.09
N SER A 69 5.00 -1.97 5.61
CA SER A 69 5.34 -0.64 6.13
C SER A 69 4.94 -0.49 7.61
N ARG A 70 3.77 -0.99 8.00
CA ARG A 70 3.35 -1.00 9.40
C ARG A 70 4.12 -2.03 10.23
N LEU A 71 4.49 -3.18 9.65
CA LEU A 71 5.41 -4.11 10.32
C LEU A 71 6.78 -3.47 10.58
N LEU A 72 7.31 -2.66 9.66
CA LEU A 72 8.53 -1.89 9.93
C LEU A 72 8.40 -1.03 11.19
N ASP A 73 7.25 -0.37 11.40
CA ASP A 73 7.00 0.40 12.61
C ASP A 73 6.85 -0.49 13.87
N GLU A 74 6.29 -1.70 13.73
CA GLU A 74 6.27 -2.71 14.79
C GLU A 74 7.68 -3.13 15.21
N TYR A 75 8.60 -3.29 14.25
CA TYR A 75 10.02 -3.56 14.52
C TYR A 75 10.76 -2.36 15.12
N ARG A 76 10.37 -1.13 14.80
CA ARG A 76 11.05 0.08 15.32
C ARG A 76 10.63 0.44 16.75
N SER A 77 9.34 0.37 17.02
CA SER A 77 8.77 0.90 18.26
C SER A 77 7.63 0.07 18.84
N GLY A 78 7.09 -0.89 18.09
CA GLY A 78 5.94 -1.67 18.52
C GLY A 78 6.29 -3.02 19.12
N ARG A 79 5.44 -4.01 18.84
CA ARG A 79 5.44 -5.36 19.41
C ARG A 79 6.68 -6.16 19.03
N LEU A 80 7.30 -5.84 17.89
CA LEU A 80 8.50 -6.50 17.37
C LEU A 80 9.79 -5.74 17.68
N LYS A 81 9.75 -4.69 18.52
CA LYS A 81 10.95 -3.91 18.89
C LYS A 81 12.09 -4.78 19.44
N HIS A 82 11.76 -5.82 20.18
CA HIS A 82 12.76 -6.75 20.72
C HIS A 82 13.45 -7.61 19.64
N ARG A 83 12.89 -7.67 18.42
CA ARG A 83 13.42 -8.33 17.22
C ARG A 83 13.97 -7.32 16.20
N GLN A 84 14.11 -6.04 16.55
CA GLN A 84 14.46 -4.96 15.60
C GLN A 84 15.70 -5.26 14.75
N SER A 85 16.75 -5.83 15.34
CA SER A 85 18.01 -6.13 14.65
C SER A 85 17.91 -7.27 13.64
N GLU A 86 16.82 -8.05 13.69
CA GLU A 86 16.60 -9.19 12.81
C GLU A 86 15.97 -8.78 11.48
N LEU A 87 15.27 -7.64 11.41
CA LEU A 87 14.76 -7.13 10.13
C LEU A 87 15.92 -6.49 9.34
N VAL A 88 16.40 -7.19 8.32
CA VAL A 88 17.61 -6.82 7.57
C VAL A 88 17.36 -6.35 6.15
N ALA A 89 16.13 -6.51 5.65
CA ALA A 89 15.70 -6.04 4.34
C ALA A 89 14.20 -5.78 4.29
N GLY A 90 13.81 -4.86 3.42
CA GLY A 90 12.41 -4.57 3.13
C GLY A 90 12.24 -4.18 1.68
N LEU A 91 11.21 -4.73 1.05
CA LEU A 91 10.92 -4.52 -0.36
C LEU A 91 9.44 -4.25 -0.54
N THR A 92 9.08 -3.20 -1.25
CA THR A 92 7.70 -2.99 -1.66
C THR A 92 7.56 -2.72 -3.15
N PHE A 93 6.39 -3.03 -3.68
CA PHE A 93 5.94 -2.64 -5.01
C PHE A 93 4.68 -1.79 -4.87
N GLY A 94 4.67 -0.61 -5.50
CA GLY A 94 3.50 0.25 -5.53
C GLY A 94 2.96 0.63 -4.14
N ASN A 95 3.85 0.97 -3.20
CA ASN A 95 3.50 1.15 -1.80
C ASN A 95 2.72 2.45 -1.52
N PRO A 96 1.45 2.37 -1.07
CA PRO A 96 0.68 3.53 -0.65
C PRO A 96 1.27 4.26 0.56
N ASP A 97 1.99 3.56 1.44
CA ASP A 97 2.65 4.11 2.62
C ASP A 97 4.09 4.59 2.33
N ARG A 98 4.51 4.70 1.06
CA ARG A 98 5.85 5.17 0.69
C ARG A 98 6.14 6.58 1.21
N GLU A 99 7.34 6.76 1.78
CA GLU A 99 7.81 8.07 2.23
C GLU A 99 7.96 9.08 1.08
N LEU A 100 7.85 10.37 1.40
CA LEU A 100 8.18 11.47 0.50
C LEU A 100 9.65 11.41 0.09
N ASP A 101 9.90 11.39 -1.22
CA ASP A 101 11.26 11.43 -1.77
C ASP A 101 11.71 12.83 -2.17
N ALA A 102 13.00 12.94 -2.51
CA ALA A 102 13.62 14.18 -2.96
C ALA A 102 13.08 14.69 -4.32
N GLY A 103 12.40 13.83 -5.09
CA GLY A 103 11.70 14.19 -6.33
C GLY A 103 10.32 14.79 -6.10
N GLY A 104 9.87 14.88 -4.84
CA GLY A 104 8.57 15.44 -4.46
C GLY A 104 7.40 14.47 -4.59
N GLY A 105 7.68 13.18 -4.85
CA GLY A 105 6.68 12.12 -4.92
C GLY A 105 6.53 11.41 -3.58
N ARG A 106 5.31 10.97 -3.27
CA ARG A 106 4.99 10.22 -2.05
C ARG A 106 3.91 9.17 -2.27
N GLY A 107 3.77 8.23 -1.34
CA GLY A 107 2.59 7.35 -1.31
C GLY A 107 1.28 8.12 -1.09
N ILE A 108 0.16 7.58 -1.57
CA ILE A 108 -1.16 8.19 -1.48
C ILE A 108 -1.76 8.10 -0.06
N SER A 109 -1.32 7.15 0.76
CA SER A 109 -1.82 6.97 2.13
C SER A 109 -1.40 8.14 3.01
N ASN A 110 -2.18 8.44 4.05
CA ASN A 110 -1.80 9.42 5.08
C ASN A 110 -0.87 8.83 6.18
N SER A 111 -0.66 7.51 6.18
CA SER A 111 0.11 6.78 7.21
C SER A 111 1.49 6.36 6.70
N ARG A 112 2.16 7.24 5.95
CA ARG A 112 3.43 6.93 5.28
C ARG A 112 4.56 6.63 6.26
N ILE A 113 5.46 5.74 5.85
CA ILE A 113 6.74 5.51 6.52
C ILE A 113 7.48 6.86 6.65
N LYS A 114 8.20 7.01 7.76
CA LYS A 114 9.13 8.12 7.99
C LYS A 114 10.53 7.58 8.27
N ASN A 115 11.55 8.32 7.84
CA ASN A 115 12.96 7.97 7.98
C ASN A 115 13.25 6.55 7.46
N THR A 116 12.79 6.25 6.25
CA THR A 116 12.88 4.92 5.62
C THR A 116 14.33 4.42 5.64
N PRO A 117 14.61 3.20 6.12
CA PRO A 117 15.98 2.72 6.24
C PRO A 117 16.63 2.57 4.86
N SER A 118 17.94 2.80 4.75
CA SER A 118 18.66 2.68 3.47
C SER A 118 18.70 1.26 2.89
N TRP A 119 18.40 0.24 3.71
CA TRP A 119 18.26 -1.15 3.28
C TRP A 119 16.83 -1.51 2.85
N TRP A 120 15.88 -0.58 2.93
CA TRP A 120 14.52 -0.72 2.42
C TRP A 120 14.43 -0.13 1.02
N ILE A 121 13.73 -0.80 0.10
CA ILE A 121 13.48 -0.29 -1.25
C ILE A 121 11.97 -0.29 -1.53
N ASP A 122 11.45 0.88 -1.88
CA ASP A 122 10.12 1.02 -2.47
C ASP A 122 10.25 1.13 -4.00
N LEU A 123 9.76 0.12 -4.72
CA LEU A 123 9.72 0.09 -6.17
C LEU A 123 8.39 0.63 -6.68
N PHE A 124 8.44 1.66 -7.52
CA PHE A 124 7.25 2.29 -8.09
C PHE A 124 7.51 2.85 -9.49
N ASP A 125 6.49 2.81 -10.34
CA ASP A 125 6.47 3.57 -11.59
C ASP A 125 6.10 5.02 -11.31
N ARG A 126 6.72 5.98 -12.01
CA ARG A 126 6.42 7.41 -11.84
C ARG A 126 4.94 7.76 -12.10
N MET A 127 4.24 6.95 -12.88
CA MET A 127 2.81 7.09 -13.18
C MET A 127 1.91 6.26 -12.25
N ASP A 128 2.48 5.54 -11.27
CA ASP A 128 1.71 4.85 -10.25
C ASP A 128 1.14 5.86 -9.25
N ILE A 129 -0.14 6.18 -9.41
CA ILE A 129 -0.85 7.15 -8.58
C ILE A 129 -1.04 6.72 -7.12
N TYR A 130 -0.84 5.45 -6.78
CA TYR A 130 -0.95 4.99 -5.40
C TYR A 130 0.38 5.14 -4.67
N ALA A 131 1.49 5.00 -5.38
CA ALA A 131 2.84 5.09 -4.82
C ALA A 131 3.55 6.42 -5.11
N ASN A 132 3.05 7.22 -6.04
CA ASN A 132 3.72 8.43 -6.52
C ASN A 132 2.75 9.59 -6.77
N VAL A 133 2.20 10.11 -5.68
CA VAL A 133 1.36 11.30 -5.63
C VAL A 133 2.25 12.55 -5.44
N PRO A 134 1.95 13.69 -6.11
CA PRO A 134 2.68 14.92 -5.90
C PRO A 134 2.49 15.46 -4.47
N ASN A 135 3.53 16.04 -3.88
CA ASN A 135 3.43 16.72 -2.58
C ASN A 135 2.85 18.15 -2.72
N SER A 136 1.57 18.24 -3.09
CA SER A 136 0.82 19.49 -3.29
C SER A 136 -0.64 19.32 -2.86
N ASP A 137 -1.45 20.38 -2.94
CA ASP A 137 -2.90 20.33 -2.62
C ASP A 137 -3.62 19.23 -3.41
N VAL A 138 -3.27 19.02 -4.68
CA VAL A 138 -3.81 17.93 -5.52
C VAL A 138 -3.51 16.56 -4.88
N GLY A 139 -2.31 16.39 -4.33
CA GLY A 139 -1.95 15.15 -3.67
C GLY A 139 -2.63 14.94 -2.32
N GLU A 140 -2.89 16.03 -1.59
CA GLU A 140 -3.70 15.97 -0.37
C GLU A 140 -5.15 15.60 -0.69
N ASP A 141 -5.73 16.15 -1.78
CA ASP A 141 -7.06 15.75 -2.25
C ASP A 141 -7.11 14.27 -2.64
N MET A 142 -6.10 13.78 -3.38
CA MET A 142 -5.95 12.35 -3.71
C MET A 142 -5.89 11.48 -2.45
N THR A 143 -5.17 11.94 -1.43
CA THR A 143 -5.04 11.24 -0.14
C THR A 143 -6.37 11.22 0.60
N ALA A 144 -7.11 12.34 0.60
CA ALA A 144 -8.43 12.44 1.22
C ALA A 144 -9.43 11.46 0.61
N ILE A 145 -9.43 11.28 -0.72
CA ILE A 145 -10.25 10.26 -1.40
C ILE A 145 -9.82 8.86 -0.97
N PHE A 146 -8.51 8.58 -0.96
CA PHE A 146 -8.01 7.25 -0.63
C PHE A 146 -8.36 6.81 0.78
N ARG A 147 -8.47 7.76 1.74
CA ARG A 147 -8.89 7.49 3.12
C ARG A 147 -10.27 6.83 3.21
N PHE A 148 -11.17 7.05 2.24
CA PHE A 148 -12.45 6.33 2.19
C PHE A 148 -12.27 4.83 2.02
N VAL A 149 -11.37 4.43 1.14
CA VAL A 149 -11.16 3.01 0.87
C VAL A 149 -10.43 2.36 2.05
N GLN A 150 -9.58 3.12 2.74
CA GLN A 150 -8.83 2.71 3.94
C GLN A 150 -9.64 2.64 5.24
N LEU A 151 -10.95 2.87 5.22
CA LEU A 151 -11.77 2.75 6.44
C LEU A 151 -11.58 1.39 7.11
N ARG A 152 -11.69 1.38 8.44
CA ARG A 152 -11.58 0.17 9.27
C ARG A 152 -12.93 -0.49 9.41
N ASP A 153 -13.97 0.30 9.63
CA ASP A 153 -15.35 -0.13 9.58
C ASP A 153 -16.25 0.93 8.94
N ILE A 154 -17.43 0.52 8.48
CA ILE A 154 -18.46 1.44 7.96
C ILE A 154 -18.98 2.30 9.11
N ASP A 155 -19.00 1.75 10.33
CA ASP A 155 -19.43 2.43 11.56
C ASP A 155 -18.61 3.69 11.88
N ASP A 156 -17.39 3.83 11.34
CA ASP A 156 -16.60 5.07 11.45
C ASP A 156 -17.26 6.28 10.74
N LEU A 157 -18.22 6.04 9.84
CA LEU A 157 -18.96 7.06 9.07
C LEU A 157 -20.44 7.19 9.46
N ILE A 158 -21.02 6.17 10.10
CA ILE A 158 -22.46 6.09 10.38
C ILE A 158 -22.78 6.79 11.70
N GLY A 159 -22.99 8.10 11.59
CA GLY A 159 -23.78 8.87 12.54
C GLY A 159 -24.86 9.60 11.74
N GLU A 160 -26.11 9.13 11.89
CA GLU A 160 -27.37 9.60 11.29
C GLU A 160 -27.75 8.99 9.91
N ASP A 161 -28.97 8.43 9.85
CA ASP A 161 -29.50 7.38 8.95
C ASP A 161 -29.64 7.71 7.45
N SER A 162 -28.94 8.71 6.89
CA SER A 162 -29.02 9.04 5.44
C SER A 162 -27.71 8.90 4.67
N ILE A 163 -26.56 8.94 5.37
CA ILE A 163 -25.23 8.75 4.77
C ILE A 163 -24.87 7.26 4.70
N GLY A 164 -25.35 6.46 5.66
CA GLY A 164 -25.02 5.04 5.78
C GLY A 164 -25.40 4.22 4.55
N GLU A 165 -26.61 4.38 4.03
CA GLU A 165 -27.09 3.62 2.86
C GLU A 165 -26.29 3.94 1.59
N GLN A 166 -25.98 5.21 1.34
CA GLN A 166 -25.18 5.63 0.18
C GLN A 166 -23.72 5.19 0.29
N VAL A 167 -23.17 5.21 1.50
CA VAL A 167 -21.84 4.65 1.79
C VAL A 167 -21.83 3.14 1.56
N ILE A 168 -22.85 2.41 2.01
CA ILE A 168 -23.00 0.95 1.78
C ILE A 168 -23.13 0.64 0.28
N GLU A 169 -23.87 1.43 -0.47
CA GLU A 169 -23.98 1.25 -1.93
C GLU A 169 -22.62 1.52 -2.61
N LEU A 170 -21.87 2.55 -2.18
CA LEU A 170 -20.52 2.85 -2.69
C LEU A 170 -19.59 1.68 -2.43
N ILE A 171 -19.63 1.16 -1.21
CA ILE A 171 -18.86 0.01 -0.76
C ILE A 171 -19.21 -1.24 -1.57
N THR A 172 -20.49 -1.49 -1.80
CA THR A 172 -20.96 -2.63 -2.59
C THR A 172 -20.48 -2.52 -4.04
N SER A 173 -20.45 -1.31 -4.61
CA SER A 173 -19.90 -1.06 -5.95
C SER A 173 -18.39 -1.32 -6.05
N PHE A 174 -17.62 -0.96 -5.01
CA PHE A 174 -16.18 -1.28 -4.94
C PHE A 174 -15.94 -2.78 -4.77
N ALA A 175 -16.75 -3.47 -3.96
CA ALA A 175 -16.61 -4.88 -3.63
C ALA A 175 -17.03 -5.83 -4.77
N THR A 176 -17.99 -5.43 -5.61
CA THR A 176 -18.56 -6.27 -6.70
C THR A 176 -17.86 -6.11 -8.05
N GLY A 177 -16.67 -5.49 -8.08
CA GLY A 177 -15.90 -5.28 -9.31
C GLY A 177 -16.33 -4.06 -10.14
N GLY A 178 -17.24 -3.23 -9.61
CA GLY A 178 -17.51 -1.90 -10.17
C GLY A 178 -16.30 -0.97 -9.98
N GLY A 179 -15.61 -1.04 -8.84
CA GLY A 179 -14.41 -0.23 -8.56
C GLY A 179 -14.66 1.29 -8.70
N LEU A 180 -13.58 2.09 -8.66
CA LEU A 180 -13.63 3.51 -9.05
C LEU A 180 -13.86 3.70 -10.57
N PHE A 181 -13.93 2.59 -11.30
CA PHE A 181 -13.79 2.51 -12.75
C PHE A 181 -15.08 2.00 -13.44
N GLY A 182 -16.15 1.83 -12.66
CA GLY A 182 -17.50 1.40 -13.05
C GLY A 182 -18.55 2.26 -12.33
N SER A 183 -19.55 1.67 -11.67
CA SER A 183 -20.61 2.42 -10.98
C SER A 183 -20.15 3.22 -9.76
N GLY A 184 -18.98 2.92 -9.18
CA GLY A 184 -18.48 3.57 -7.96
C GLY A 184 -18.10 5.05 -8.15
N LEU A 185 -17.84 5.50 -9.38
CA LEU A 185 -17.52 6.89 -9.67
C LEU A 185 -18.76 7.79 -9.56
N ALA A 186 -19.91 7.35 -10.07
CA ALA A 186 -21.17 8.10 -9.97
C ALA A 186 -21.68 8.19 -8.51
N LEU A 187 -21.43 7.14 -7.75
CA LEU A 187 -21.83 7.05 -6.35
C LEU A 187 -20.89 7.85 -5.43
N LEU A 188 -19.60 7.93 -5.78
CA LEU A 188 -18.67 8.86 -5.14
C LEU A 188 -19.06 10.32 -5.44
N GLU A 189 -19.50 10.66 -6.66
CA GLU A 189 -20.04 12.00 -6.98
C GLU A 189 -21.21 12.35 -6.06
N GLN A 190 -22.14 11.41 -5.86
CA GLN A 190 -23.30 11.59 -4.98
C GLN A 190 -22.90 11.80 -3.52
N LEU A 191 -21.97 11.00 -3.00
CA LEU A 191 -21.49 11.12 -1.62
C LEU A 191 -20.70 12.40 -1.36
N LEU A 192 -19.81 12.81 -2.28
CA LEU A 192 -19.09 14.08 -2.18
C LEU A 192 -20.02 15.31 -2.23
N GLY A 193 -21.18 15.16 -2.89
CA GLY A 193 -22.25 16.17 -2.89
C GLY A 193 -23.11 16.19 -1.62
N THR A 194 -22.95 15.22 -0.72
CA THR A 194 -23.78 15.12 0.50
C THR A 194 -23.31 16.11 1.57
N PRO A 195 -24.20 16.99 2.08
CA PRO A 195 -23.84 17.93 3.14
C PRO A 195 -23.27 17.24 4.38
N GLY A 196 -22.17 17.76 4.92
CA GLY A 196 -21.53 17.22 6.14
C GLY A 196 -20.63 16.00 5.92
N PHE A 197 -20.58 15.43 4.71
CA PHE A 197 -19.71 14.30 4.39
C PHE A 197 -18.22 14.68 4.32
N LEU A 198 -17.90 15.83 3.72
CA LEU A 198 -16.52 16.31 3.53
C LEU A 198 -15.79 16.57 4.87
N PRO A 199 -16.39 17.21 5.89
CA PRO A 199 -15.78 17.29 7.22
C PRO A 199 -15.52 15.94 7.87
N LYS A 200 -16.40 14.93 7.68
CA LYS A 200 -16.24 13.58 8.27
C LYS A 200 -15.00 12.85 7.74
N ILE A 201 -14.50 13.22 6.56
CA ILE A 201 -13.25 12.69 6.00
C ILE A 201 -12.04 13.60 6.20
N GLY A 202 -12.19 14.64 7.02
CA GLY A 202 -11.12 15.57 7.35
C GLY A 202 -10.82 16.60 6.25
N VAL A 203 -11.77 16.89 5.36
CA VAL A 203 -11.66 18.01 4.42
C VAL A 203 -12.19 19.26 5.10
N THR A 204 -11.31 20.23 5.35
CA THR A 204 -11.66 21.53 5.95
C THR A 204 -11.25 22.66 4.99
N GLY A 205 -12.20 23.32 4.33
CA GLY A 205 -11.93 24.44 3.39
C GLY A 205 -13.16 24.85 2.55
N PRO A 206 -13.09 25.95 1.76
CA PRO A 206 -14.21 26.41 0.92
C PRO A 206 -14.51 25.40 -0.21
N LEU A 207 -15.71 24.82 -0.14
CA LEU A 207 -16.11 23.57 -0.81
C LEU A 207 -16.50 23.66 -2.29
N SER A 208 -16.26 24.77 -2.99
CA SER A 208 -16.71 24.89 -4.39
C SER A 208 -15.83 24.12 -5.39
N GLY A 209 -14.59 23.77 -5.02
CA GLY A 209 -13.62 23.10 -5.89
C GLY A 209 -13.39 21.62 -5.59
N PHE A 210 -13.61 21.16 -4.36
CA PHE A 210 -13.16 19.83 -3.92
C PHE A 210 -13.86 18.67 -4.67
N PRO A 211 -15.20 18.59 -4.76
CA PRO A 211 -15.84 17.54 -5.56
C PRO A 211 -15.45 17.61 -7.06
N ALA A 212 -15.35 18.81 -7.63
CA ALA A 212 -14.98 18.98 -9.03
C ALA A 212 -13.51 18.60 -9.31
N ALA A 213 -12.59 18.90 -8.38
CA ALA A 213 -11.17 18.55 -8.45
C ALA A 213 -10.97 17.04 -8.26
N VAL A 214 -11.64 16.44 -7.28
CA VAL A 214 -11.70 14.98 -7.10
C VAL A 214 -12.20 14.31 -8.37
N MET A 215 -13.28 14.82 -8.94
CA MET A 215 -13.83 14.28 -10.19
C MET A 215 -12.92 14.50 -11.40
N ALA A 216 -12.20 15.61 -11.46
CA ALA A 216 -11.19 15.86 -12.49
C ALA A 216 -9.98 14.94 -12.33
N ILE A 217 -9.56 14.64 -11.11
CA ILE A 217 -8.47 13.69 -10.79
C ILE A 217 -8.89 12.28 -11.23
N ILE A 218 -10.07 11.83 -10.84
CA ILE A 218 -10.57 10.48 -11.18
C ILE A 218 -10.79 10.37 -12.70
N LYS A 219 -11.41 11.38 -13.33
CA LYS A 219 -11.58 11.46 -14.79
C LYS A 219 -10.24 11.55 -15.52
N GLY A 220 -9.25 12.25 -14.96
CA GLY A 220 -7.88 12.32 -15.48
C GLY A 220 -7.18 10.97 -15.43
N ILE A 221 -7.29 10.25 -14.31
CA ILE A 221 -6.75 8.89 -14.14
C ILE A 221 -7.42 7.90 -15.11
N THR A 222 -8.73 8.01 -15.33
CA THR A 222 -9.48 7.12 -16.24
C THR A 222 -9.25 7.42 -17.72
N PHE A 223 -9.11 8.70 -18.09
CA PHE A 223 -9.05 9.11 -19.50
C PHE A 223 -7.62 9.25 -20.04
N PHE A 224 -6.64 9.59 -19.18
CA PHE A 224 -5.22 9.75 -19.54
C PHE A 224 -4.30 8.69 -18.95
N GLY A 225 -4.80 7.79 -18.10
CA GLY A 225 -4.04 6.64 -17.59
C GLY A 225 -3.67 5.67 -18.71
N ALA A 226 -2.46 5.07 -18.64
CA ALA A 226 -2.08 4.00 -19.55
C ALA A 226 -3.17 2.92 -19.57
N LYS A 227 -3.46 2.36 -20.75
CA LYS A 227 -4.41 1.25 -20.90
C LYS A 227 -3.63 -0.07 -20.76
N PRO A 228 -4.06 -1.02 -19.92
CA PRO A 228 -5.26 -0.98 -19.05
C PRO A 228 -5.11 0.04 -17.91
N ALA A 229 -6.21 0.71 -17.54
CA ALA A 229 -6.21 1.68 -16.43
C ALA A 229 -5.54 1.04 -15.20
N THR A 230 -4.59 1.74 -14.57
CA THR A 230 -3.68 1.25 -13.50
C THR A 230 -2.47 0.40 -13.95
N ALA A 231 -2.19 0.28 -15.25
CA ALA A 231 -1.00 -0.38 -15.79
C ALA A 231 0.31 -0.07 -15.01
N PRO A 232 0.65 1.20 -14.70
CA PRO A 232 1.83 1.55 -13.90
C PRO A 232 1.89 0.89 -12.51
N HIS A 233 0.74 0.52 -11.94
CA HIS A 233 0.62 -0.12 -10.64
C HIS A 233 0.58 -1.66 -10.71
N ILE A 234 0.27 -2.26 -11.86
CA ILE A 234 0.07 -3.71 -11.99
C ILE A 234 1.09 -4.40 -12.90
N GLU A 235 1.99 -3.67 -13.55
CA GLU A 235 2.92 -4.17 -14.59
C GLU A 235 4.41 -4.12 -14.18
N TYR A 236 4.73 -4.23 -12.90
CA TYR A 236 6.11 -4.25 -12.40
C TYR A 236 7.00 -5.36 -12.98
N HIS A 237 6.43 -6.44 -13.52
CA HIS A 237 7.16 -7.53 -14.18
C HIS A 237 7.53 -7.27 -15.64
N ILE A 238 7.01 -6.20 -16.26
CA ILE A 238 7.35 -5.83 -17.65
C ILE A 238 7.88 -4.41 -17.76
N ARG A 239 7.57 -3.55 -16.78
CA ARG A 239 8.05 -2.18 -16.76
C ARG A 239 9.50 -2.15 -16.31
N GLU A 240 10.30 -1.41 -17.06
CA GLU A 240 11.73 -1.28 -16.86
C GLU A 240 12.06 -0.07 -15.98
N ILE A 241 12.89 -0.31 -14.95
CA ILE A 241 13.51 0.77 -14.16
C ILE A 241 14.83 1.24 -14.79
N ALA A 242 15.46 0.35 -15.55
CA ALA A 242 16.63 0.62 -16.39
C ALA A 242 16.55 -0.29 -17.63
N PRO A 243 17.22 0.03 -18.75
CA PRO A 243 17.16 -0.78 -19.96
C PRO A 243 17.43 -2.26 -19.69
N GLY A 244 16.46 -3.12 -19.99
CA GLY A 244 16.53 -4.57 -19.78
C GLY A 244 16.41 -5.04 -18.33
N VAL A 245 16.05 -4.18 -17.38
CA VAL A 245 15.85 -4.52 -15.96
C VAL A 245 14.47 -4.07 -15.53
N THR A 246 13.59 -5.03 -15.24
CA THR A 246 12.26 -4.74 -14.73
C THR A 246 12.28 -4.36 -13.24
N TYR A 247 11.19 -3.78 -12.74
CA TYR A 247 11.04 -3.59 -11.30
C TYR A 247 11.08 -4.92 -10.55
N LEU A 248 10.45 -5.97 -11.09
CA LEU A 248 10.51 -7.31 -10.49
C LEU A 248 11.96 -7.82 -10.41
N ASP A 249 12.74 -7.71 -11.49
CA ASP A 249 14.17 -8.11 -11.50
C ASP A 249 14.96 -7.36 -10.43
N ARG A 250 14.70 -6.05 -10.28
CA ARG A 250 15.33 -5.23 -9.26
C ARG A 250 14.99 -5.70 -7.84
N GLY A 251 13.74 -6.10 -7.60
CA GLY A 251 13.27 -6.63 -6.32
C GLY A 251 13.94 -7.97 -5.97
N VAL A 252 14.02 -8.89 -6.94
CA VAL A 252 14.71 -10.19 -6.77
C VAL A 252 16.19 -9.97 -6.43
N ALA A 253 16.88 -9.12 -7.20
CA ALA A 253 18.28 -8.81 -6.95
C ALA A 253 18.49 -8.22 -5.55
N HIS A 254 17.62 -7.31 -5.11
CA HIS A 254 17.70 -6.69 -3.79
C HIS A 254 17.61 -7.71 -2.64
N LEU A 255 16.61 -8.59 -2.64
CA LEU A 255 16.46 -9.59 -1.57
C LEU A 255 17.54 -10.67 -1.63
N ARG A 256 18.00 -11.06 -2.83
CA ARG A 256 19.14 -11.96 -2.99
C ARG A 256 20.39 -11.38 -2.34
N ASP A 257 20.73 -10.13 -2.66
CA ASP A 257 21.89 -9.44 -2.10
C ASP A 257 21.79 -9.29 -0.57
N ALA A 258 20.60 -8.96 -0.05
CA ALA A 258 20.36 -8.87 1.38
C ALA A 258 20.57 -10.22 2.09
N GLY A 259 20.05 -11.31 1.53
CA GLY A 259 20.20 -12.64 2.10
C GLY A 259 21.65 -13.11 2.11
N LEU A 260 22.40 -12.85 1.04
CA LEU A 260 23.83 -13.14 0.99
C LEU A 260 24.61 -12.37 2.06
N ARG A 261 24.30 -11.09 2.27
CA ARG A 261 24.92 -10.28 3.35
C ARG A 261 24.56 -10.81 4.74
N ALA A 262 23.30 -11.18 4.96
CA ALA A 262 22.85 -11.74 6.23
C ALA A 262 23.58 -13.05 6.55
N ARG A 263 23.63 -13.98 5.59
CA ARG A 263 24.35 -15.25 5.71
C ARG A 263 25.84 -15.05 6.00
N ALA A 264 26.49 -14.11 5.31
CA ALA A 264 27.90 -13.80 5.55
C ALA A 264 28.16 -13.30 6.98
N ARG A 265 27.26 -12.48 7.55
CA ARG A 265 27.36 -12.00 8.93
C ARG A 265 27.20 -13.13 9.94
N MET A 266 26.27 -14.05 9.69
CA MET A 266 26.07 -15.21 10.57
C MET A 266 27.27 -16.15 10.60
N ASN A 267 27.98 -16.30 9.48
CA ASN A 267 29.18 -17.14 9.41
C ASN A 267 30.42 -16.51 10.06
N ALA A 268 30.37 -15.20 10.37
CA ALA A 268 31.48 -14.46 10.97
C ALA A 268 31.32 -14.23 12.48
N ALA A 269 30.17 -14.59 13.06
CA ALA A 269 29.86 -14.51 14.49
C ALA A 269 30.10 -15.85 15.17
#